data_AF-A0AAD9XUL5-F1
#
_entry.id   AF-A0AAD9XUL5-F1
#
_cell.length_a   1.000
_cell.length_b   1.000
_cell.length_c   1.000
_cell.angle_alpha   90.00
_cell.angle_beta   90.00
_cell.angle_gamma   90.00
#
_symmetry.space_group_name_H-M   'P 1'
#
loop_
_entity.id
_entity.type
_entity.pdbx_description
1 polymer ?
#
loop_
_entity_poly.entity_id
_entity_poly.type
_entity_poly.pdbx_seq_one_letter_code
_entity_poly.pdbx_strand_id
1 'polypeptide(L)'
;MGCCASSLIEEAPHEEGKEQQQTTQKKLSPQFTPPPSSGLDPPTNGASFFSEFSFSYLKAATNNFSSDSIVSESGEKAPNIVYKGRLPNRQWIAVKKFTKMAWPDPRQFAEEASGVGKLRHNRLANLIGYCSDGDERLLVAEYMPNDTLAKHLFHFPTVQVAASLGDFSDSIGENQTIEWAMRLRVAFYIAEALDYCHAEDHSLYHDLNTYRVLFDEHGDPHLSCFGLMKNSRDGKSYSTNLAYTPPEYIKNERVTPESVIYSFGTVLLDLLSGKHIPPSHALGKNINLLMDSHLEGNFSTEEATVVFGLASRSLQYEPRERPSTKDIVAILAPLQTKPDIPSHVLLRISKNDEAPSTPQRPLSPMGEACSRTDLTAIHQILVTMHYRDDEGTNELSFQEWTQQMRDMLEARKRGDFAFRDKDFKTAMDCYSQFINGGTMVSPTVFARRSLCYLFSDQPDAALLDAMQAQCVYPDWPIAFYMQSVALAKLNMHKDAADMLNEAAGFEEKRQRGGKGS
;
A
#
# COMPACT_ATOMS: atom_id res chain seq x y z
N MET A 1 -41.68 -34.00 25.51
CA MET A 1 -41.29 -35.36 25.95
C MET A 1 -41.76 -36.37 24.92
N GLY A 2 -40.88 -37.30 24.50
CA GLY A 2 -41.16 -38.50 23.68
C GLY A 2 -41.27 -38.23 22.17
N CYS A 3 -40.38 -38.61 21.24
CA CYS A 3 -39.53 -39.81 21.01
C CYS A 3 -40.28 -41.12 20.69
N CYS A 4 -40.29 -41.46 19.39
CA CYS A 4 -39.91 -42.71 18.67
C CYS A 4 -40.45 -44.10 19.08
N ALA A 5 -40.88 -44.88 18.07
CA ALA A 5 -40.59 -46.32 17.80
C ALA A 5 -41.23 -46.74 16.43
N SER A 6 -40.48 -47.22 15.43
CA SER A 6 -40.23 -48.64 15.00
C SER A 6 -41.49 -49.40 14.53
N SER A 7 -41.55 -50.26 13.49
CA SER A 7 -40.58 -51.11 12.76
C SER A 7 -41.22 -51.77 11.50
N LEU A 8 -40.37 -52.39 10.67
CA LEU A 8 -40.51 -53.19 9.41
C LEU A 8 -41.47 -54.43 9.53
N ILE A 9 -41.98 -55.16 8.52
CA ILE A 9 -41.44 -56.03 7.41
C ILE A 9 -42.69 -56.49 6.54
N GLU A 10 -42.70 -56.77 5.21
CA GLU A 10 -42.48 -58.08 4.51
C GLU A 10 -42.93 -57.94 3.01
N GLU A 11 -42.04 -58.03 2.01
CA GLU A 11 -41.72 -59.14 1.05
C GLU A 11 -42.61 -59.33 -0.22
N ALA A 12 -41.92 -59.74 -1.30
CA ALA A 12 -42.28 -59.74 -2.73
C ALA A 12 -42.98 -61.04 -3.23
N PRO A 13 -43.20 -61.23 -4.56
CA PRO A 13 -42.19 -61.97 -5.33
C PRO A 13 -41.95 -61.55 -6.81
N HIS A 14 -40.87 -62.12 -7.33
CA HIS A 14 -40.19 -62.07 -8.64
C HIS A 14 -40.95 -62.62 -9.86
N GLU A 15 -40.53 -62.21 -11.07
CA GLU A 15 -40.30 -63.13 -12.21
C GLU A 15 -39.14 -62.66 -13.12
N GLU A 16 -38.39 -63.63 -13.65
CA GLU A 16 -37.06 -63.55 -14.28
C GLU A 16 -37.06 -63.66 -15.82
N GLY A 17 -35.95 -63.25 -16.44
CA GLY A 17 -35.36 -63.85 -17.65
C GLY A 17 -34.75 -62.82 -18.61
N LYS A 18 -33.56 -62.96 -19.20
CA LYS A 18 -32.51 -64.00 -19.29
C LYS A 18 -31.21 -63.32 -19.76
N GLU A 19 -30.06 -63.90 -19.39
CA GLU A 19 -28.70 -63.51 -19.76
C GLU A 19 -28.36 -63.73 -21.25
N GLN A 20 -27.37 -62.98 -21.78
CA GLN A 20 -26.10 -63.56 -22.26
C GLN A 20 -25.02 -62.50 -22.59
N GLN A 21 -23.79 -62.82 -22.17
CA GLN A 21 -22.56 -62.04 -22.26
C GLN A 21 -21.96 -62.02 -23.68
N GLN A 22 -21.33 -60.90 -24.06
CA GLN A 22 -20.13 -60.93 -24.89
C GLN A 22 -19.12 -59.85 -24.45
N THR A 23 -17.90 -60.33 -24.31
CA THR A 23 -16.69 -59.72 -23.74
C THR A 23 -15.93 -58.92 -24.80
N THR A 24 -15.50 -57.68 -24.53
CA THR A 24 -14.26 -57.14 -25.15
C THR A 24 -13.61 -56.00 -24.36
N GLN A 25 -12.43 -56.30 -23.82
CA GLN A 25 -11.22 -55.50 -23.59
C GLN A 25 -11.30 -54.09 -22.95
N LYS A 26 -10.88 -54.09 -21.68
CA LYS A 26 -10.37 -52.97 -20.87
C LYS A 26 -9.04 -52.47 -21.45
N LYS A 27 -8.95 -51.21 -21.90
CA LYS A 27 -7.67 -50.54 -22.21
C LYS A 27 -7.27 -49.64 -21.04
N LEU A 28 -6.15 -49.96 -20.40
CA LEU A 28 -5.54 -49.17 -19.33
C LEU A 28 -4.96 -47.85 -19.86
N SER A 29 -5.27 -46.77 -19.12
CA SER A 29 -4.61 -45.47 -18.86
C SER A 29 -3.40 -44.99 -19.68
N PRO A 30 -3.19 -43.65 -19.66
CA PRO A 30 -2.01 -43.17 -18.95
C PRO A 30 -2.37 -42.29 -17.75
N GLN A 31 -1.74 -42.64 -16.63
CA GLN A 31 -1.60 -41.83 -15.43
C GLN A 31 -0.89 -40.52 -15.80
N PHE A 32 -1.48 -39.38 -15.41
CA PHE A 32 -0.78 -38.11 -15.40
C PHE A 32 0.16 -38.08 -14.19
N THR A 33 1.46 -38.18 -14.44
CA THR A 33 2.49 -37.78 -13.49
C THR A 33 2.65 -36.26 -13.54
N PRO A 34 2.74 -35.54 -12.40
CA PRO A 34 3.03 -34.11 -12.41
C PRO A 34 4.50 -33.89 -12.80
N PRO A 35 4.82 -32.83 -13.57
CA PRO A 35 6.20 -32.50 -13.89
C PRO A 35 6.93 -31.95 -12.65
N PRO A 36 8.26 -32.08 -12.58
CA PRO A 36 9.05 -31.55 -11.48
C PRO A 36 9.01 -30.02 -11.47
N SER A 37 8.98 -29.46 -10.26
CA SER A 37 9.09 -28.04 -9.95
C SER A 37 10.31 -27.41 -10.63
N SER A 38 10.07 -26.58 -11.63
CA SER A 38 11.04 -25.63 -12.17
C SER A 38 10.43 -24.25 -12.09
N GLY A 39 11.14 -23.32 -11.44
CA GLY A 39 10.70 -21.95 -11.25
C GLY A 39 10.49 -21.26 -12.60
N LEU A 40 9.33 -20.65 -12.77
CA LEU A 40 9.07 -19.78 -13.91
C LEU A 40 9.28 -18.32 -13.47
N ASP A 41 10.30 -17.70 -14.05
CA ASP A 41 10.52 -16.25 -14.09
C ASP A 41 9.38 -15.54 -14.85
N PRO A 42 9.11 -14.25 -14.58
CA PRO A 42 7.96 -13.53 -15.12
C PRO A 42 8.05 -13.29 -16.64
N PRO A 43 6.90 -13.15 -17.33
CA PRO A 43 6.88 -12.78 -18.75
C PRO A 43 7.34 -11.34 -18.95
N THR A 44 8.22 -11.16 -19.93
CA THR A 44 8.63 -9.87 -20.47
C THR A 44 7.57 -9.39 -21.49
N ASN A 45 7.22 -8.10 -21.39
CA ASN A 45 6.32 -7.29 -22.24
C ASN A 45 4.81 -7.24 -21.93
N GLY A 46 4.36 -6.05 -21.50
CA GLY A 46 3.36 -5.30 -22.27
C GLY A 46 1.87 -5.59 -22.07
N ALA A 47 1.45 -6.07 -20.89
CA ALA A 47 0.12 -5.93 -20.27
C ALA A 47 0.19 -6.76 -18.98
N SER A 48 -0.22 -6.25 -17.81
CA SER A 48 -0.17 -7.07 -16.59
C SER A 48 -1.29 -8.12 -16.63
N PHE A 49 -0.99 -9.26 -17.25
CA PHE A 49 -1.86 -10.43 -17.23
C PHE A 49 -2.05 -10.88 -15.78
N PHE A 50 -3.29 -11.16 -15.42
CA PHE A 50 -3.61 -11.76 -14.13
C PHE A 50 -2.83 -13.08 -13.97
N SER A 51 -2.04 -13.19 -12.90
CA SER A 51 -1.06 -14.28 -12.74
C SER A 51 -1.12 -14.91 -11.36
N GLU A 52 -0.75 -16.20 -11.28
CA GLU A 52 -0.48 -16.86 -10.00
C GLU A 52 0.98 -16.61 -9.59
N PHE A 53 1.18 -16.18 -8.35
CA PHE A 53 2.48 -15.89 -7.76
C PHE A 53 2.81 -16.94 -6.69
N SER A 54 4.08 -17.31 -6.59
CA SER A 54 4.54 -18.15 -5.48
C SER A 54 4.64 -17.34 -4.19
N PHE A 55 4.46 -18.02 -3.06
CA PHE A 55 4.57 -17.42 -1.74
C PHE A 55 5.98 -16.90 -1.46
N SER A 56 7.01 -17.63 -1.87
CA SER A 56 8.41 -17.20 -1.72
C SER A 56 8.69 -15.90 -2.45
N TYR A 57 8.11 -15.74 -3.64
CA TYR A 57 8.24 -14.54 -4.44
C TYR A 57 7.55 -13.33 -3.78
N LEU A 58 6.31 -13.49 -3.31
CA LEU A 58 5.61 -12.41 -2.59
C LEU A 58 6.25 -12.10 -1.24
N LYS A 59 6.81 -13.10 -0.56
CA LYS A 59 7.58 -12.93 0.68
C LYS A 59 8.82 -12.07 0.41
N ALA A 60 9.56 -12.32 -0.65
CA ALA A 60 10.70 -11.47 -1.03
C ALA A 60 10.25 -10.04 -1.39
N ALA A 61 9.19 -9.91 -2.19
CA ALA A 61 8.68 -8.62 -2.64
C ALA A 61 8.20 -7.72 -1.48
N THR A 62 7.74 -8.31 -0.37
CA THR A 62 7.20 -7.60 0.81
C THR A 62 8.21 -7.52 1.97
N ASN A 63 9.50 -7.76 1.70
CA ASN A 63 10.55 -7.81 2.72
C ASN A 63 10.17 -8.74 3.90
N ASN A 64 9.81 -9.98 3.57
CA ASN A 64 9.33 -11.00 4.50
C ASN A 64 8.02 -10.66 5.22
N PHE A 65 7.12 -9.91 4.58
CA PHE A 65 5.91 -9.37 5.21
C PHE A 65 6.26 -8.52 6.44
N SER A 66 7.24 -7.63 6.30
CA SER A 66 7.66 -6.72 7.37
C SER A 66 6.48 -5.87 7.85
N SER A 67 6.44 -5.60 9.15
CA SER A 67 5.49 -4.67 9.76
C SER A 67 5.59 -3.27 9.17
N ASP A 68 6.80 -2.83 8.79
CA ASP A 68 7.05 -1.54 8.13
C ASP A 68 6.41 -1.44 6.74
N SER A 69 6.05 -2.59 6.15
CA SER A 69 5.37 -2.66 4.86
C SER A 69 3.85 -2.67 4.99
N ILE A 70 3.28 -2.63 6.20
CA ILE A 70 1.83 -2.65 6.39
C ILE A 70 1.22 -1.30 5.97
N VAL A 71 0.24 -1.35 5.06
CA VAL A 71 -0.49 -0.16 4.58
C VAL A 71 -1.96 -0.15 5.01
N SER A 72 -2.46 -1.25 5.57
CA SER A 72 -3.80 -1.30 6.16
C SER A 72 -3.86 -0.59 7.52
N GLU A 73 -4.88 0.21 7.76
CA GLU A 73 -4.98 1.06 8.95
C GLU A 73 -5.02 0.33 10.29
N SER A 74 -5.57 -0.89 10.34
CA SER A 74 -5.65 -1.67 11.57
C SER A 74 -4.31 -2.30 12.00
N GLY A 75 -3.23 -2.04 11.23
CA GLY A 75 -1.88 -2.53 11.52
C GLY A 75 -1.81 -4.06 11.61
N GLU A 76 -0.90 -4.57 12.43
CA GLU A 76 -0.66 -6.00 12.64
C GLU A 76 -1.85 -6.77 13.26
N LYS A 77 -2.80 -6.07 13.88
CA LYS A 77 -3.93 -6.68 14.58
C LYS A 77 -5.10 -7.00 13.64
N ALA A 78 -5.00 -6.65 12.37
CA ALA A 78 -6.03 -6.93 11.38
C ALA A 78 -6.04 -8.41 10.98
N PRO A 79 -7.22 -9.06 10.82
CA PRO A 79 -7.27 -10.43 10.31
C PRO A 79 -6.81 -10.53 8.84
N ASN A 80 -6.93 -9.45 8.06
CA ASN A 80 -6.55 -9.41 6.65
C ASN A 80 -5.63 -8.21 6.41
N ILE A 81 -4.33 -8.41 6.63
CA ILE A 81 -3.31 -7.35 6.54
C ILE A 81 -2.96 -7.09 5.08
N VAL A 82 -2.81 -5.83 4.72
CA VAL A 82 -2.33 -5.43 3.38
C VAL A 82 -0.92 -4.90 3.50
N TYR A 83 -0.01 -5.48 2.72
CA TYR A 83 1.39 -5.10 2.65
C TYR A 83 1.69 -4.38 1.34
N LYS A 84 2.53 -3.34 1.40
CA LYS A 84 3.24 -2.81 0.24
C LYS A 84 4.35 -3.77 -0.12
N GLY A 85 4.51 -4.05 -1.40
CA GLY A 85 5.62 -4.83 -1.93
C GLY A 85 6.17 -4.22 -3.20
N ARG A 86 7.39 -4.62 -3.55
CA ARG A 86 8.03 -4.24 -4.81
C ARG A 86 8.49 -5.49 -5.54
N LEU A 87 7.96 -5.68 -6.74
CA LEU A 87 8.36 -6.76 -7.64
C LEU A 87 9.78 -6.50 -8.20
N PRO A 88 10.50 -7.54 -8.69
CA PRO A 88 11.83 -7.38 -9.30
C PRO A 88 11.84 -6.46 -10.52
N ASN A 89 10.73 -6.40 -11.26
CA ASN A 89 10.52 -5.45 -12.36
C ASN A 89 10.28 -4.00 -11.86
N ARG A 90 10.49 -3.74 -10.56
CA ARG A 90 10.31 -2.47 -9.86
C ARG A 90 8.87 -1.98 -9.71
N GLN A 91 7.87 -2.75 -10.14
CA GLN A 91 6.46 -2.44 -9.97
C GLN A 91 6.06 -2.52 -8.49
N TRP A 92 5.42 -1.46 -7.99
CA TRP A 92 4.82 -1.46 -6.65
C TRP A 92 3.50 -2.24 -6.66
N ILE A 93 3.29 -3.06 -5.63
CA ILE A 93 2.12 -3.91 -5.47
C ILE A 93 1.54 -3.80 -4.07
N ALA A 94 0.23 -4.01 -3.96
CA ALA A 94 -0.46 -4.21 -2.70
C ALA A 94 -0.79 -5.70 -2.54
N VAL A 95 -0.34 -6.29 -1.44
CA VAL A 95 -0.51 -7.72 -1.14
C VAL A 95 -1.43 -7.88 0.06
N LYS A 96 -2.70 -8.25 -0.18
CA LYS A 96 -3.65 -8.59 0.90
C LYS A 96 -3.43 -10.04 1.29
N LYS A 97 -2.97 -10.27 2.51
CA LYS A 97 -2.75 -11.60 3.09
C LYS A 97 -3.91 -11.97 4.00
N PHE A 98 -4.56 -13.09 3.73
CA PHE A 98 -5.63 -13.62 4.58
C PHE A 98 -5.08 -14.47 5.72
N THR A 99 -5.88 -14.67 6.76
CA THR A 99 -5.61 -15.72 7.75
C THR A 99 -5.66 -17.10 7.08
N LYS A 100 -4.91 -18.06 7.62
CA LYS A 100 -4.89 -19.45 7.11
C LYS A 100 -6.26 -20.14 7.13
N MET A 101 -7.17 -19.67 7.98
CA MET A 101 -8.51 -20.25 8.11
C MET A 101 -9.53 -19.61 7.17
N ALA A 102 -9.25 -18.43 6.60
CA ALA A 102 -10.20 -17.70 5.76
C ALA A 102 -10.60 -18.49 4.51
N TRP A 103 -9.66 -19.12 3.83
CA TRP A 103 -9.89 -19.74 2.53
C TRP A 103 -9.34 -21.16 2.51
N PRO A 104 -10.03 -22.11 3.20
CA PRO A 104 -9.54 -23.47 3.38
C PRO A 104 -9.46 -24.24 2.06
N ASP A 105 -10.38 -23.97 1.12
CA ASP A 105 -10.32 -24.54 -0.22
C ASP A 105 -9.47 -23.65 -1.16
N PRO A 106 -8.26 -24.07 -1.56
CA PRO A 106 -7.42 -23.32 -2.50
C PRO A 106 -8.08 -23.15 -3.87
N ARG A 107 -8.87 -24.12 -4.33
CA ARG A 107 -9.50 -24.05 -5.66
C ARG A 107 -10.59 -22.99 -5.67
N GLN A 108 -11.44 -22.99 -4.64
CA GLN A 108 -12.46 -21.97 -4.48
C GLN A 108 -11.85 -20.55 -4.43
N PHE A 109 -10.74 -20.38 -3.70
CA PHE A 109 -10.03 -19.11 -3.64
C PHE A 109 -9.48 -18.69 -5.01
N ALA A 110 -8.80 -19.60 -5.70
CA ALA A 110 -8.21 -19.33 -7.02
C ALA A 110 -9.30 -19.02 -8.08
N GLU A 111 -10.42 -19.74 -8.06
CA GLU A 111 -11.57 -19.49 -8.94
C GLU A 111 -12.17 -18.10 -8.69
N GLU A 112 -12.40 -17.72 -7.43
CA GLU A 112 -12.95 -16.39 -7.09
C GLU A 112 -11.95 -15.27 -7.42
N ALA A 113 -10.67 -15.46 -7.10
CA ALA A 113 -9.61 -14.51 -7.46
C ALA A 113 -9.48 -14.36 -8.98
N SER A 114 -9.59 -15.45 -9.75
CA SER A 114 -9.58 -15.42 -11.22
C SER A 114 -10.79 -14.72 -11.80
N GLY A 115 -11.97 -14.86 -11.18
CA GLY A 115 -13.17 -14.09 -11.53
C GLY A 115 -12.92 -12.58 -11.43
N VAL A 116 -12.49 -12.12 -10.25
CA VAL A 116 -12.13 -10.71 -10.02
C VAL A 116 -10.96 -10.27 -10.90
N GLY A 117 -10.01 -11.16 -11.14
CA GLY A 117 -8.82 -10.93 -11.97
C GLY A 117 -9.10 -10.67 -13.45
N LYS A 118 -10.31 -10.98 -13.95
CA LYS A 118 -10.73 -10.65 -15.32
C LYS A 118 -11.18 -9.20 -15.46
N LEU A 119 -11.59 -8.57 -14.38
CA LEU A 119 -12.05 -7.18 -14.38
C LEU A 119 -10.87 -6.24 -14.64
N ARG A 120 -11.01 -5.33 -15.60
CA ARG A 120 -9.99 -4.34 -15.96
C ARG A 120 -10.66 -3.01 -16.23
N HIS A 121 -10.44 -2.04 -15.33
CA HIS A 121 -11.03 -0.72 -15.46
C HIS A 121 -10.11 0.36 -14.87
N ASN A 122 -10.07 1.53 -15.51
CA ASN A 122 -9.25 2.68 -15.10
C ASN A 122 -9.75 3.35 -13.81
N ARG A 123 -10.83 2.86 -13.22
CA ARG A 123 -11.37 3.32 -11.90
C ARG A 123 -11.33 2.22 -10.84
N LEU A 124 -10.68 1.10 -11.14
CA LEU A 124 -10.36 0.05 -10.18
C LEU A 124 -8.86 0.04 -9.90
N ALA A 125 -8.46 -0.19 -8.66
CA ALA A 125 -7.11 -0.68 -8.37
C ALA A 125 -7.12 -2.17 -8.72
N ASN A 126 -6.62 -2.53 -9.90
CA ASN A 126 -6.89 -3.81 -10.52
C ASN A 126 -6.19 -4.95 -9.78
N LEU A 127 -6.87 -6.11 -9.75
CA LEU A 127 -6.28 -7.34 -9.24
C LEU A 127 -5.35 -7.92 -10.32
N ILE A 128 -4.05 -7.93 -10.05
CA ILE A 128 -3.01 -8.40 -10.98
C ILE A 128 -2.61 -9.85 -10.71
N GLY A 129 -3.01 -10.44 -9.59
CA GLY A 129 -2.82 -11.86 -9.34
C GLY A 129 -3.20 -12.33 -7.95
N TYR A 130 -2.81 -13.56 -7.66
CA TYR A 130 -3.03 -14.22 -6.37
C TYR A 130 -1.90 -15.20 -6.03
N CYS A 131 -1.88 -15.68 -4.80
CA CYS A 131 -1.05 -16.80 -4.36
C CYS A 131 -1.91 -17.78 -3.58
N SER A 132 -1.80 -19.07 -3.91
CA SER A 132 -2.53 -20.17 -3.26
C SER A 132 -1.61 -21.33 -2.84
N ASP A 133 -0.37 -21.03 -2.45
CA ASP A 133 0.61 -22.02 -2.01
C ASP A 133 0.29 -22.59 -0.62
N GLY A 134 0.02 -23.89 -0.52
CA GLY A 134 -0.25 -24.57 0.75
C GLY A 134 -1.44 -23.95 1.50
N ASP A 135 -1.18 -23.43 2.71
CA ASP A 135 -2.19 -22.73 3.54
C ASP A 135 -2.20 -21.21 3.31
N GLU A 136 -1.33 -20.69 2.44
CA GLU A 136 -1.18 -19.26 2.22
C GLU A 136 -2.16 -18.80 1.12
N ARG A 137 -2.90 -17.72 1.41
CA ARG A 137 -3.91 -17.14 0.54
C ARG A 137 -3.67 -15.65 0.46
N LEU A 138 -3.26 -15.17 -0.71
CA LEU A 138 -2.92 -13.77 -0.90
C LEU A 138 -3.50 -13.26 -2.22
N LEU A 139 -3.92 -12.00 -2.22
CA LEU A 139 -4.30 -11.26 -3.40
C LEU A 139 -3.24 -10.21 -3.69
N VAL A 140 -2.94 -10.01 -4.97
CA VAL A 140 -1.96 -9.04 -5.44
C VAL A 140 -2.66 -8.04 -6.34
N ALA A 141 -2.62 -6.77 -5.96
CA ALA A 141 -3.24 -5.67 -6.69
C ALA A 141 -2.22 -4.58 -7.00
N GLU A 142 -2.61 -3.65 -7.88
CA GLU A 142 -1.89 -2.40 -8.11
C GLU A 142 -1.79 -1.60 -6.80
N TYR A 143 -0.59 -1.04 -6.53
CA TYR A 143 -0.38 -0.18 -5.38
C TYR A 143 -0.76 1.27 -5.70
N MET A 144 -1.55 1.87 -4.80
CA MET A 144 -2.00 3.26 -4.90
C MET A 144 -1.24 4.11 -3.87
N PRO A 145 -0.33 5.00 -4.30
CA PRO A 145 0.62 5.67 -3.40
C PRO A 145 0.02 6.85 -2.63
N ASN A 146 -1.09 7.45 -3.08
CA ASN A 146 -1.64 8.68 -2.52
C ASN A 146 -2.77 8.43 -1.53
N ASP A 147 -2.66 7.36 -0.74
CA ASP A 147 -3.53 7.05 0.41
C ASP A 147 -5.03 6.84 0.09
N THR A 148 -5.85 6.69 1.14
CA THR A 148 -7.30 6.42 1.06
C THR A 148 -8.12 7.70 1.10
N LEU A 149 -9.35 7.69 0.57
CA LEU A 149 -10.31 8.77 0.75
C LEU A 149 -10.57 9.07 2.24
N ALA A 150 -10.62 8.05 3.09
CA ALA A 150 -10.79 8.25 4.52
C ALA A 150 -9.69 9.11 5.15
N LYS A 151 -8.43 8.92 4.76
CA LYS A 151 -7.32 9.79 5.18
C LYS A 151 -7.52 11.21 4.67
N HIS A 152 -7.82 11.39 3.39
CA HIS A 152 -8.03 12.71 2.80
C HIS A 152 -9.26 13.47 3.32
N LEU A 153 -10.25 12.75 3.85
CA LEU A 153 -11.54 13.30 4.26
C LEU A 153 -11.66 13.50 5.78
N PHE A 154 -11.18 12.54 6.58
CA PHE A 154 -11.34 12.55 8.04
C PHE A 154 -10.04 12.88 8.79
N HIS A 155 -8.90 12.52 8.20
CA HIS A 155 -7.60 12.55 8.86
C HIS A 155 -6.57 13.17 7.92
N PHE A 156 -6.77 14.43 7.54
CA PHE A 156 -5.66 15.12 6.92
C PHE A 156 -4.56 15.25 7.99
N PRO A 157 -3.34 14.73 7.76
CA PRO A 157 -2.24 15.10 8.61
C PRO A 157 -2.16 16.62 8.51
N THR A 158 -2.32 17.29 9.64
CA THR A 158 -1.73 18.60 9.83
C THR A 158 -0.38 18.59 9.13
N VAL A 159 -0.11 19.60 8.32
CA VAL A 159 1.24 19.91 7.85
C VAL A 159 2.16 19.92 9.07
N GLN A 160 2.75 18.78 9.39
CA GLN A 160 3.94 18.68 10.22
C GLN A 160 5.04 18.69 9.17
N VAL A 161 5.46 19.86 8.70
CA VAL A 161 6.27 20.81 9.48
C VAL A 161 5.90 22.27 9.15
N ALA A 162 4.89 22.83 9.80
CA ALA A 162 4.69 24.29 9.82
C ALA A 162 4.07 24.83 11.13
N ALA A 163 4.10 24.07 12.22
CA ALA A 163 3.61 24.52 13.52
C ALA A 163 4.62 24.22 14.63
N SER A 164 5.78 24.86 14.56
CA SER A 164 6.62 25.07 15.75
C SER A 164 7.46 26.33 15.60
N LEU A 165 6.80 27.47 15.40
CA LEU A 165 7.27 28.77 15.87
C LEU A 165 6.02 29.55 16.25
N GLY A 166 5.86 29.81 17.56
CA GLY A 166 4.86 30.75 18.04
C GLY A 166 5.18 32.16 17.51
N ASP A 167 4.11 32.93 17.33
CA ASP A 167 4.02 34.25 16.71
C ASP A 167 4.18 34.29 15.18
N PHE A 168 3.04 34.28 14.48
CA PHE A 168 2.53 35.46 13.75
C PHE A 168 1.05 35.21 13.38
N SER A 169 0.21 36.18 13.73
CA SER A 169 -1.24 36.23 13.48
C SER A 169 -1.57 36.37 11.99
N ASP A 170 -2.71 35.79 11.61
CA ASP A 170 -3.51 36.02 10.40
C ASP A 170 -3.06 35.36 9.08
N SER A 171 -3.70 34.21 8.82
CA SER A 171 -3.78 33.41 7.58
C SER A 171 -2.79 32.24 7.41
N ILE A 172 -3.37 31.09 7.04
CA ILE A 172 -2.75 29.80 6.66
C ILE A 172 -2.42 28.87 7.84
N GLY A 173 -3.47 28.43 8.53
CA GLY A 173 -3.45 27.31 9.47
C GLY A 173 -4.75 26.50 9.39
N GLU A 174 -5.31 26.35 8.18
CA GLU A 174 -6.53 25.55 7.99
C GLU A 174 -6.16 24.13 7.57
N ASN A 175 -6.68 23.15 8.31
CA ASN A 175 -6.81 21.76 7.84
C ASN A 175 -7.67 21.77 6.56
N GLN A 176 -7.06 21.98 5.41
CA GLN A 176 -7.83 22.05 4.18
C GLN A 176 -8.15 20.64 3.68
N THR A 177 -9.38 20.21 3.90
CA THR A 177 -9.97 18.99 3.34
C THR A 177 -10.03 19.06 1.81
N ILE A 178 -10.21 17.91 1.15
CA ILE A 178 -10.28 17.84 -0.32
C ILE A 178 -11.36 18.76 -0.91
N GLU A 179 -11.02 19.42 -2.02
CA GLU A 179 -11.90 20.38 -2.71
C GLU A 179 -13.22 19.73 -3.15
N TRP A 180 -14.28 20.52 -3.18
CA TRP A 180 -15.61 20.05 -3.62
C TRP A 180 -15.58 19.36 -4.99
N ALA A 181 -14.86 19.92 -5.96
CA ALA A 181 -14.68 19.29 -7.27
C ALA A 181 -14.03 17.90 -7.19
N MET A 182 -13.09 17.69 -6.27
CA MET A 182 -12.48 16.38 -6.04
C MET A 182 -13.49 15.40 -5.44
N ARG A 183 -14.36 15.86 -4.53
CA ARG A 183 -15.42 15.03 -3.93
C ARG A 183 -16.43 14.55 -4.98
N LEU A 184 -16.82 15.43 -5.89
CA LEU A 184 -17.69 15.09 -7.02
C LEU A 184 -17.01 14.10 -7.97
N ARG A 185 -15.71 14.28 -8.25
CA ARG A 185 -14.92 13.33 -9.06
C ARG A 185 -14.86 11.95 -8.42
N VAL A 186 -14.59 11.89 -7.11
CA VAL A 186 -14.61 10.64 -6.34
C VAL A 186 -15.97 9.96 -6.46
N ALA A 187 -17.07 10.67 -6.18
CA ALA A 187 -18.41 10.08 -6.27
C ALA A 187 -18.68 9.49 -7.67
N PHE A 188 -18.34 10.24 -8.72
CA PHE A 188 -18.55 9.83 -10.10
C PHE A 188 -17.69 8.63 -10.50
N TYR A 189 -16.37 8.67 -10.26
CA TYR A 189 -15.46 7.59 -10.65
C TYR A 189 -15.73 6.28 -9.93
N ILE A 190 -16.15 6.33 -8.67
CA ILE A 190 -16.56 5.14 -7.93
C ILE A 190 -17.89 4.61 -8.45
N ALA A 191 -18.83 5.47 -8.86
CA ALA A 191 -20.04 5.02 -9.53
C ALA A 191 -19.75 4.33 -10.87
N GLU A 192 -18.82 4.86 -11.68
CA GLU A 192 -18.36 4.21 -12.92
C GLU A 192 -17.75 2.84 -12.66
N ALA A 193 -16.90 2.72 -11.63
CA ALA A 193 -16.30 1.44 -11.26
C ALA A 193 -17.36 0.40 -10.86
N LEU A 194 -18.37 0.82 -10.08
CA LEU A 194 -19.47 -0.06 -9.66
C LEU A 194 -20.36 -0.46 -10.83
N ASP A 195 -20.67 0.46 -11.76
CA ASP A 195 -21.46 0.16 -12.95
C ASP A 195 -20.74 -0.81 -13.89
N TYR A 196 -19.43 -0.62 -14.08
CA TYR A 196 -18.60 -1.55 -14.81
C TYR A 196 -18.61 -2.95 -14.19
N CYS A 197 -18.38 -3.06 -12.87
CA CYS A 197 -18.44 -4.34 -12.17
C CYS A 197 -19.82 -5.01 -12.29
N HIS A 198 -20.90 -4.23 -12.23
CA HIS A 198 -22.25 -4.74 -12.44
C HIS A 198 -22.45 -5.30 -13.85
N ALA A 199 -21.98 -4.58 -14.88
CA ALA A 199 -22.08 -5.00 -16.28
C ALA A 199 -21.27 -6.27 -16.59
N GLU A 200 -20.18 -6.50 -15.86
CA GLU A 200 -19.34 -7.71 -15.95
C GLU A 200 -19.79 -8.84 -15.00
N ASP A 201 -21.05 -8.83 -14.54
CA ASP A 201 -21.65 -9.82 -13.62
C ASP A 201 -20.99 -9.92 -12.22
N HIS A 202 -20.20 -8.91 -11.82
CA HIS A 202 -19.55 -8.78 -10.51
C HIS A 202 -20.21 -7.67 -9.67
N SER A 203 -21.54 -7.75 -9.53
CA SER A 203 -22.36 -6.70 -8.88
C SER A 203 -22.19 -6.61 -7.35
N LEU A 204 -21.43 -7.51 -6.73
CA LEU A 204 -21.30 -7.59 -5.28
C LEU A 204 -19.97 -6.96 -4.83
N TYR A 205 -20.07 -6.07 -3.86
CA TYR A 205 -18.93 -5.47 -3.20
C TYR A 205 -19.14 -5.52 -1.68
N HIS A 206 -18.28 -6.25 -0.97
CA HIS A 206 -18.56 -6.72 0.39
C HIS A 206 -18.25 -5.73 1.50
N ASP A 207 -17.48 -4.67 1.24
CA ASP A 207 -17.06 -3.72 2.27
C ASP A 207 -16.86 -2.29 1.78
N LEU A 208 -17.74 -1.80 0.90
CA LEU A 208 -17.64 -0.48 0.30
C LEU A 208 -17.72 0.62 1.37
N ASN A 209 -16.65 1.41 1.50
CA ASN A 209 -16.54 2.57 2.37
C ASN A 209 -15.37 3.46 1.90
N THR A 210 -15.13 4.58 2.60
CA THR A 210 -14.07 5.54 2.26
C THR A 210 -12.65 4.98 2.38
N TYR A 211 -12.41 3.90 3.13
CA TYR A 211 -11.12 3.19 3.19
C TYR A 211 -10.87 2.29 1.97
N ARG A 212 -11.87 2.11 1.10
CA ARG A 212 -11.77 1.34 -0.15
C ARG A 212 -11.57 2.18 -1.38
N VAL A 213 -11.63 3.50 -1.26
CA VAL A 213 -11.30 4.44 -2.31
C VAL A 213 -9.85 4.88 -2.10
N LEU A 214 -9.02 4.67 -3.11
CA LEU A 214 -7.57 4.90 -3.09
C LEU A 214 -7.19 5.90 -4.19
N PHE A 215 -6.03 6.54 -4.07
CA PHE A 215 -5.55 7.47 -5.11
C PHE A 215 -4.25 6.98 -5.75
N ASP A 216 -4.23 6.95 -7.07
CA ASP A 216 -3.04 6.60 -7.86
C ASP A 216 -1.96 7.69 -7.80
N GLU A 217 -0.85 7.50 -8.51
CA GLU A 217 0.25 8.47 -8.62
C GLU A 217 -0.15 9.84 -9.19
N HIS A 218 -1.24 9.91 -9.96
CA HIS A 218 -1.79 11.14 -10.54
C HIS A 218 -2.90 11.76 -9.69
N GLY A 219 -3.21 11.17 -8.54
CA GLY A 219 -4.27 11.57 -7.62
C GLY A 219 -5.66 11.16 -8.08
N ASP A 220 -5.80 10.31 -9.10
CA ASP A 220 -7.09 9.82 -9.58
C ASP A 220 -7.69 8.78 -8.61
N PRO A 221 -8.99 8.91 -8.25
CA PRO A 221 -9.63 7.97 -7.35
C PRO A 221 -9.92 6.64 -8.04
N HIS A 222 -9.56 5.56 -7.34
CA HIS A 222 -9.75 4.17 -7.74
C HIS A 222 -10.45 3.39 -6.62
N LEU A 223 -11.42 2.56 -6.98
CA LEU A 223 -12.02 1.60 -6.06
C LEU A 223 -11.12 0.37 -5.93
N SER A 224 -10.79 -0.03 -4.70
CA SER A 224 -9.99 -1.22 -4.45
C SER A 224 -10.69 -2.49 -4.95
N CYS A 225 -10.00 -3.36 -5.69
CA CYS A 225 -10.57 -4.66 -6.06
C CYS A 225 -10.80 -5.60 -4.85
N PHE A 226 -10.19 -5.34 -3.69
CA PHE A 226 -10.22 -6.27 -2.56
C PHE A 226 -11.59 -6.47 -1.93
N GLY A 227 -12.53 -5.55 -2.13
CA GLY A 227 -13.91 -5.72 -1.67
C GLY A 227 -14.79 -6.52 -2.62
N LEU A 228 -14.33 -6.82 -3.84
CA LEU A 228 -14.98 -7.76 -4.76
C LEU A 228 -14.78 -9.22 -4.36
N MET A 229 -13.78 -9.48 -3.52
CA MET A 229 -13.54 -10.78 -2.91
C MET A 229 -14.31 -10.89 -1.59
N LYS A 230 -14.90 -12.06 -1.32
CA LYS A 230 -15.56 -12.27 -0.03
C LYS A 230 -14.56 -12.18 1.12
N ASN A 231 -14.95 -11.49 2.18
CA ASN A 231 -14.19 -11.42 3.42
C ASN A 231 -14.49 -12.65 4.29
N SER A 232 -13.88 -13.77 3.89
CA SER A 232 -13.93 -15.01 4.66
C SER A 232 -13.00 -14.96 5.86
N ARG A 233 -13.45 -15.47 7.03
CA ARG A 233 -12.61 -15.56 8.26
C ARG A 233 -12.19 -16.98 8.60
N ASP A 234 -13.06 -17.94 8.33
CA ASP A 234 -12.94 -19.36 8.70
C ASP A 234 -13.42 -20.32 7.59
N GLY A 235 -13.66 -19.80 6.37
CA GLY A 235 -14.19 -20.55 5.23
C GLY A 235 -15.69 -20.82 5.26
N LYS A 236 -16.37 -20.46 6.35
CA LYS A 236 -17.81 -20.68 6.57
C LYS A 236 -18.58 -19.39 6.76
N SER A 237 -17.92 -18.41 7.39
CA SER A 237 -18.43 -17.12 7.77
C SER A 237 -17.85 -16.06 6.85
N TYR A 238 -18.70 -15.54 5.96
CA TYR A 238 -18.40 -14.37 5.14
C TYR A 238 -18.97 -13.14 5.84
N SER A 239 -18.10 -12.22 6.22
CA SER A 239 -18.47 -11.05 7.01
C SER A 239 -18.25 -9.76 6.23
N THR A 240 -19.07 -8.75 6.49
CA THR A 240 -18.80 -7.38 6.04
C THR A 240 -18.16 -6.59 7.18
N ASN A 241 -17.31 -5.62 6.86
CA ASN A 241 -16.74 -4.66 7.83
C ASN A 241 -17.42 -3.28 7.71
N LEU A 242 -18.68 -3.24 7.30
CA LEU A 242 -19.45 -2.01 7.18
C LEU A 242 -19.76 -1.45 8.57
N ALA A 243 -19.41 -0.18 8.79
CA ALA A 243 -19.82 0.55 9.99
C ALA A 243 -21.33 0.81 10.01
N TYR A 244 -21.93 0.99 8.83
CA TYR A 244 -23.37 1.19 8.64
C TYR A 244 -23.94 0.10 7.72
N THR A 245 -24.57 -0.88 8.34
CA THR A 245 -25.04 -2.09 7.66
C THR A 245 -26.40 -1.86 6.98
N PRO A 246 -26.57 -2.27 5.70
CA PRO A 246 -27.86 -2.23 5.02
C PRO A 246 -28.95 -3.00 5.80
N PRO A 247 -30.18 -2.48 5.89
CA PRO A 247 -31.26 -3.09 6.69
C PRO A 247 -31.54 -4.56 6.35
N GLU A 248 -31.44 -4.93 5.08
CA GLU A 248 -31.65 -6.29 4.59
C GLU A 248 -30.49 -7.24 4.95
N TYR A 249 -29.26 -6.73 5.07
CA TYR A 249 -28.13 -7.53 5.51
C TYR A 249 -28.29 -7.93 6.99
N ILE A 250 -28.83 -7.04 7.83
CA ILE A 250 -29.10 -7.36 9.25
C ILE A 250 -30.09 -8.53 9.38
N LYS A 251 -31.03 -8.66 8.42
CA LYS A 251 -32.05 -9.72 8.43
C LYS A 251 -31.54 -11.03 7.85
N ASN A 252 -30.78 -10.94 6.75
CA ASN A 252 -30.50 -12.09 5.88
C ASN A 252 -29.02 -12.49 5.83
N GLU A 253 -28.13 -11.68 6.42
CA GLU A 253 -26.66 -11.86 6.44
C GLU A 253 -26.05 -12.03 5.04
N ARG A 254 -26.67 -11.40 4.02
CA ARG A 254 -26.27 -11.50 2.62
C ARG A 254 -26.13 -10.11 2.01
N VAL A 255 -25.01 -9.90 1.31
CA VAL A 255 -24.79 -8.72 0.48
C VAL A 255 -25.56 -8.89 -0.83
N THR A 256 -26.32 -7.88 -1.22
CA THR A 256 -26.99 -7.81 -2.53
C THR A 256 -26.47 -6.61 -3.33
N PRO A 257 -26.76 -6.51 -4.64
CA PRO A 257 -26.43 -5.30 -5.41
C PRO A 257 -26.98 -4.02 -4.77
N GLU A 258 -28.19 -4.08 -4.21
CA GLU A 258 -28.82 -2.95 -3.53
C GLU A 258 -28.13 -2.61 -2.21
N SER A 259 -27.55 -3.59 -1.52
CA SER A 259 -26.70 -3.36 -0.35
C SER A 259 -25.45 -2.54 -0.72
N VAL A 260 -24.88 -2.76 -1.91
CA VAL A 260 -23.75 -1.96 -2.42
C VAL A 260 -24.19 -0.51 -2.65
N ILE A 261 -25.39 -0.31 -3.21
CA ILE A 261 -25.96 1.04 -3.39
C ILE A 261 -26.16 1.75 -2.04
N TYR A 262 -26.63 1.02 -1.02
CA TYR A 262 -26.75 1.58 0.33
C TYR A 262 -25.39 2.04 0.88
N SER A 263 -24.36 1.20 0.76
CA SER A 263 -22.99 1.56 1.16
C SER A 263 -22.45 2.75 0.36
N PHE A 264 -22.74 2.84 -0.94
CA PHE A 264 -22.40 4.01 -1.75
C PHE A 264 -23.08 5.28 -1.21
N GLY A 265 -24.35 5.18 -0.79
CA GLY A 265 -25.05 6.28 -0.11
C GLY A 265 -24.34 6.77 1.15
N THR A 266 -23.73 5.87 1.93
CA THR A 266 -22.91 6.27 3.10
C THR A 266 -21.64 7.02 2.68
N VAL A 267 -20.98 6.61 1.59
CA VAL A 267 -19.82 7.31 1.03
C VAL A 267 -20.21 8.71 0.56
N LEU A 268 -21.40 8.88 -0.05
CA LEU A 268 -21.90 10.21 -0.42
C LEU A 268 -22.12 11.11 0.80
N LEU A 269 -22.65 10.58 1.91
CA LEU A 269 -22.78 11.34 3.16
C LEU A 269 -21.42 11.73 3.74
N ASP A 270 -20.44 10.83 3.70
CA ASP A 270 -19.08 11.12 4.13
C ASP A 270 -18.49 12.26 3.27
N LEU A 271 -18.65 12.19 1.93
CA LEU A 271 -18.20 13.23 1.00
C LEU A 271 -18.88 14.58 1.25
N LEU A 272 -20.18 14.61 1.57
CA LEU A 272 -20.87 15.86 1.88
C LEU A 272 -20.38 16.47 3.20
N SER A 273 -20.20 15.64 4.23
CA SER A 273 -19.99 16.10 5.60
C SER A 273 -18.54 16.19 6.06
N GLY A 274 -17.61 15.57 5.32
CA GLY A 274 -16.21 15.43 5.75
C GLY A 274 -16.06 14.56 7.01
N LYS A 275 -17.09 13.80 7.39
CA LYS A 275 -17.16 13.05 8.66
C LYS A 275 -17.82 11.70 8.44
N HIS A 276 -17.44 10.71 9.23
CA HIS A 276 -18.10 9.42 9.22
C HIS A 276 -19.34 9.45 10.13
N ILE A 277 -20.52 9.69 9.53
CA ILE A 277 -21.78 9.95 10.27
C ILE A 277 -22.81 8.85 9.98
N PRO A 278 -23.56 8.37 10.99
CA PRO A 278 -24.66 7.43 10.78
C PRO A 278 -25.75 8.02 9.85
N PRO A 279 -26.30 7.25 8.90
CA PRO A 279 -27.38 7.70 8.02
C PRO A 279 -28.57 8.33 8.76
N SER A 280 -28.98 7.74 9.88
CA SER A 280 -30.07 8.26 10.72
C SER A 280 -29.82 9.66 11.29
N HIS A 281 -28.56 10.07 11.44
CA HIS A 281 -28.18 11.40 11.92
C HIS A 281 -28.03 12.43 10.80
N ALA A 282 -27.99 12.00 9.54
CA ALA A 282 -27.86 12.87 8.37
C ALA A 282 -29.21 13.06 7.65
N LEU A 283 -29.97 11.98 7.50
CA LEU A 283 -31.27 11.97 6.84
C LEU A 283 -32.31 12.67 7.75
N GLY A 284 -32.82 13.81 7.30
CA GLY A 284 -33.77 14.65 8.05
C GLY A 284 -33.18 15.94 8.63
N LYS A 285 -31.87 16.16 8.50
CA LYS A 285 -31.25 17.46 8.78
C LYS A 285 -31.31 18.38 7.57
N ASN A 286 -31.23 19.69 7.83
CA ASN A 286 -31.00 20.68 6.78
C ASN A 286 -29.62 20.43 6.16
N ILE A 287 -29.54 20.40 4.83
CA ILE A 287 -28.30 20.16 4.09
C ILE A 287 -27.15 21.06 4.55
N ASN A 288 -27.42 22.33 4.85
CA ASN A 288 -26.41 23.30 5.30
C ASN A 288 -25.76 22.90 6.63
N LEU A 289 -26.46 22.14 7.49
CA LEU A 289 -25.92 21.63 8.76
C LEU A 289 -25.14 20.33 8.58
N LEU A 290 -25.32 19.65 7.44
CA LEU A 290 -24.61 18.42 7.12
C LEU A 290 -23.29 18.73 6.40
N MET A 291 -23.25 19.77 5.57
CA MET A 291 -22.07 20.11 4.77
C MET A 291 -20.83 20.31 5.62
N ASP A 292 -19.69 19.85 5.10
CA ASP A 292 -18.38 20.11 5.69
C ASP A 292 -18.14 21.61 5.78
N SER A 293 -17.88 22.10 6.99
CA SER A 293 -17.60 23.52 7.24
C SER A 293 -16.38 24.03 6.49
N HIS A 294 -15.42 23.16 6.14
CA HIS A 294 -14.24 23.55 5.34
C HIS A 294 -14.57 23.84 3.88
N LEU A 295 -15.76 23.47 3.41
CA LEU A 295 -16.24 23.80 2.07
C LEU A 295 -17.08 25.08 2.04
N GLU A 296 -17.28 25.78 3.17
CA GLU A 296 -18.14 26.96 3.22
C GLU A 296 -17.74 28.01 2.16
N GLY A 297 -18.69 28.40 1.32
CA GLY A 297 -18.48 29.32 0.18
C GLY A 297 -17.83 28.69 -1.07
N ASN A 298 -17.41 27.42 -1.02
CA ASN A 298 -16.65 26.73 -2.07
C ASN A 298 -17.40 25.55 -2.72
N PHE A 299 -18.72 25.48 -2.59
CA PHE A 299 -19.59 24.52 -3.29
C PHE A 299 -20.87 25.19 -3.80
N SER A 300 -21.49 24.64 -4.85
CA SER A 300 -22.84 25.04 -5.29
C SER A 300 -23.90 24.32 -4.47
N THR A 301 -24.85 25.09 -3.94
CA THR A 301 -25.99 24.55 -3.19
C THR A 301 -26.84 23.61 -4.05
N GLU A 302 -26.95 23.89 -5.35
CA GLU A 302 -27.66 23.05 -6.32
C GLU A 302 -26.98 21.69 -6.46
N GLU A 303 -25.66 21.67 -6.68
CA GLU A 303 -24.87 20.44 -6.76
C GLU A 303 -24.96 19.62 -5.48
N ALA A 304 -24.77 20.27 -4.31
CA ALA A 304 -24.88 19.62 -3.02
C ALA A 304 -26.28 19.02 -2.80
N THR A 305 -27.34 19.72 -3.23
CA THR A 305 -28.72 19.24 -3.14
C THR A 305 -28.94 17.99 -4.00
N VAL A 306 -28.36 17.94 -5.20
CA VAL A 306 -28.41 16.75 -6.06
C VAL A 306 -27.71 15.57 -5.40
N VAL A 307 -26.48 15.77 -4.88
CA VAL A 307 -25.70 14.72 -4.21
C VAL A 307 -26.40 14.23 -2.93
N PHE A 308 -26.97 15.14 -2.13
CA PHE A 308 -27.73 14.78 -0.94
C PHE A 308 -29.02 14.02 -1.28
N GLY A 309 -29.74 14.44 -2.32
CA GLY A 309 -30.91 13.73 -2.84
C GLY A 309 -30.55 12.31 -3.29
N LEU A 310 -29.41 12.14 -3.96
CA LEU A 310 -28.89 10.84 -4.35
C LEU A 310 -28.51 9.97 -3.15
N ALA A 311 -27.84 10.54 -2.14
CA ALA A 311 -27.52 9.84 -0.89
C ALA A 311 -28.81 9.36 -0.19
N SER A 312 -29.81 10.23 -0.08
CA SER A 312 -31.11 9.92 0.52
C SER A 312 -31.86 8.80 -0.21
N ARG A 313 -31.84 8.80 -1.56
CA ARG A 313 -32.40 7.70 -2.37
C ARG A 313 -31.62 6.39 -2.23
N SER A 314 -30.30 6.48 -2.13
CA SER A 314 -29.43 5.31 -1.96
C SER A 314 -29.60 4.66 -0.59
N LEU A 315 -29.94 5.45 0.43
CA LEU A 315 -30.12 5.01 1.82
C LEU A 315 -31.57 4.64 2.16
N GLN A 316 -32.45 4.49 1.16
CA GLN A 316 -33.83 4.05 1.40
C GLN A 316 -33.86 2.68 2.09
N TYR A 317 -34.84 2.54 2.99
CA TYR A 317 -35.01 1.31 3.76
C TYR A 317 -35.33 0.13 2.83
N GLU A 318 -36.25 0.32 1.89
CA GLU A 318 -36.64 -0.68 0.91
C GLU A 318 -35.60 -0.78 -0.23
N PRO A 319 -34.94 -1.95 -0.43
CA PRO A 319 -33.85 -2.08 -1.41
C PRO A 319 -34.24 -1.69 -2.84
N ARG A 320 -35.47 -2.01 -3.25
CA ARG A 320 -36.02 -1.73 -4.59
C ARG A 320 -36.25 -0.25 -4.90
N GLU A 321 -36.23 0.62 -3.89
CA GLU A 321 -36.40 2.07 -4.07
C GLU A 321 -35.07 2.79 -4.34
N ARG A 322 -33.96 2.07 -4.15
CA ARG A 322 -32.61 2.57 -4.37
C ARG A 322 -32.33 2.65 -5.89
N PRO A 323 -31.57 3.65 -6.35
CA PRO A 323 -31.25 3.82 -7.76
C PRO A 323 -30.32 2.70 -8.26
N SER A 324 -30.34 2.44 -9.58
CA SER A 324 -29.35 1.56 -10.20
C SER A 324 -27.99 2.25 -10.33
N THR A 325 -26.91 1.48 -10.54
CA THR A 325 -25.56 2.03 -10.82
C THR A 325 -25.58 2.95 -12.04
N LYS A 326 -26.34 2.61 -13.08
CA LYS A 326 -26.53 3.44 -14.28
C LYS A 326 -27.19 4.77 -13.96
N ASP A 327 -28.23 4.77 -13.12
CA ASP A 327 -28.89 6.01 -12.69
C ASP A 327 -27.93 6.90 -11.89
N ILE A 328 -27.13 6.30 -11.00
CA ILE A 328 -26.13 7.02 -10.20
C ILE A 328 -25.10 7.70 -11.12
N VAL A 329 -24.53 6.96 -12.08
CA VAL A 329 -23.58 7.50 -13.06
C VAL A 329 -24.22 8.65 -13.85
N ALA A 330 -25.45 8.48 -14.35
CA ALA A 330 -26.16 9.50 -15.11
C ALA A 330 -26.44 10.78 -14.30
N ILE A 331 -26.70 10.64 -12.99
CA ILE A 331 -26.92 11.79 -12.08
C ILE A 331 -25.62 12.51 -11.75
N LEU A 332 -24.50 11.79 -11.58
CA LEU A 332 -23.22 12.36 -11.16
C LEU A 332 -22.38 12.90 -12.32
N ALA A 333 -22.52 12.37 -13.53
CA ALA A 333 -21.80 12.83 -14.73
C ALA A 333 -21.89 14.34 -14.98
N PRO A 334 -23.09 14.99 -14.95
CA PRO A 334 -23.19 16.43 -15.19
C PRO A 334 -22.62 17.29 -14.05
N LEU A 335 -22.31 16.70 -12.88
CA LEU A 335 -21.75 17.42 -11.74
C LEU A 335 -20.22 17.55 -11.81
N GLN A 336 -19.56 17.02 -12.85
CA GLN A 336 -18.12 17.22 -13.02
C GLN A 336 -17.81 18.68 -13.39
N THR A 337 -17.48 19.51 -12.39
CA THR A 337 -17.29 20.97 -12.55
C THR A 337 -15.93 21.38 -13.09
N LYS A 338 -14.87 20.61 -12.81
CA LYS A 338 -13.49 20.88 -13.23
C LYS A 338 -12.87 19.69 -13.99
N PRO A 339 -13.50 19.15 -15.04
CA PRO A 339 -13.05 17.90 -15.68
C PRO A 339 -11.63 18.02 -16.27
N ASP A 340 -11.26 19.20 -16.76
CA ASP A 340 -9.94 19.46 -17.36
C ASP A 340 -8.83 19.67 -16.33
N ILE A 341 -9.16 19.88 -15.05
CA ILE A 341 -8.17 20.07 -13.99
C ILE A 341 -7.70 18.68 -13.50
N PRO A 342 -6.38 18.39 -13.60
CA PRO A 342 -5.85 17.10 -13.17
C PRO A 342 -6.10 16.80 -11.68
N SER A 343 -6.30 15.54 -11.34
CA SER A 343 -6.67 15.16 -9.96
C SER A 343 -5.60 15.47 -8.93
N HIS A 344 -4.30 15.35 -9.24
CA HIS A 344 -3.23 15.77 -8.33
C HIS A 344 -3.33 17.26 -7.94
N VAL A 345 -3.86 18.13 -8.81
CA VAL A 345 -4.09 19.54 -8.47
C VAL A 345 -5.25 19.67 -7.49
N LEU A 346 -6.38 18.98 -7.76
CA LEU A 346 -7.56 19.02 -6.89
C LEU A 346 -7.32 18.33 -5.53
N LEU A 347 -6.46 17.32 -5.51
CA LEU A 347 -6.01 16.59 -4.32
C LEU A 347 -4.82 17.29 -3.62
N ARG A 348 -4.31 18.38 -4.22
CA ARG A 348 -3.17 19.18 -3.74
C ARG A 348 -1.90 18.37 -3.49
N ILE A 349 -1.69 17.33 -4.29
CA ILE A 349 -0.43 16.62 -4.35
C ILE A 349 0.59 17.55 -5.02
N SER A 350 1.60 17.97 -4.26
CA SER A 350 2.73 18.71 -4.82
C SER A 350 3.45 17.79 -5.81
N LYS A 351 3.35 18.09 -7.10
CA LYS A 351 4.21 17.45 -8.11
C LYS A 351 5.65 17.86 -7.82
N ASN A 352 6.43 16.98 -7.19
CA ASN A 352 7.85 16.93 -7.45
C ASN A 352 8.03 16.20 -8.78
N ASP A 353 7.68 16.83 -9.90
CA ASP A 353 8.09 16.41 -11.24
C ASP A 353 7.66 17.45 -12.30
N GLU A 354 8.52 18.43 -12.53
CA GLU A 354 8.88 18.87 -13.88
C GLU A 354 10.42 18.90 -13.96
N ALA A 355 10.95 18.59 -15.15
CA ALA A 355 12.35 18.32 -15.48
C ALA A 355 13.36 19.42 -15.06
N PRO A 356 14.69 19.18 -15.13
CA PRO A 356 15.68 19.75 -14.22
C PRO A 356 15.84 21.26 -14.40
N SER A 357 15.11 22.05 -13.63
CA SER A 357 15.58 23.38 -13.26
C SER A 357 16.60 23.21 -12.14
N THR A 358 17.87 23.43 -12.50
CA THR A 358 19.00 23.71 -11.61
C THR A 358 18.54 24.21 -10.23
N PRO A 359 18.94 23.57 -9.11
CA PRO A 359 18.45 23.96 -7.80
C PRO A 359 18.86 25.41 -7.49
N GLN A 360 17.89 26.32 -7.37
CA GLN A 360 18.09 27.62 -6.73
C GLN A 360 18.05 27.47 -5.19
N ARG A 361 18.85 26.53 -4.65
CA ARG A 361 19.11 26.43 -3.22
C ARG A 361 20.60 26.14 -3.02
N PRO A 362 21.32 26.88 -2.17
CA PRO A 362 22.72 26.57 -1.88
C PRO A 362 22.76 25.23 -1.12
N LEU A 363 23.35 24.21 -1.75
CA LEU A 363 23.61 22.92 -1.11
C LEU A 363 24.69 23.08 -0.04
N SER A 364 24.69 22.20 0.97
CA SER A 364 25.83 22.11 1.89
C SER A 364 27.09 21.66 1.14
N PRO A 365 28.29 21.78 1.75
CA PRO A 365 29.52 21.22 1.16
C PRO A 365 29.39 19.73 0.80
N MET A 366 28.64 18.95 1.61
CA MET A 366 28.36 17.54 1.32
C MET A 366 27.40 17.38 0.14
N GLY A 367 26.29 18.14 0.12
CA GLY A 367 25.33 18.10 -0.97
C GLY A 367 25.93 18.54 -2.31
N GLU A 368 26.78 19.55 -2.30
CA GLU A 368 27.54 19.96 -3.47
C GLU A 368 28.48 18.86 -3.97
N ALA A 369 29.24 18.23 -3.08
CA ALA A 369 30.14 17.13 -3.43
C ALA A 369 29.36 15.94 -4.03
N CYS A 370 28.20 15.59 -3.45
CA CYS A 370 27.35 14.53 -3.94
C CYS A 370 26.71 14.85 -5.29
N SER A 371 26.25 16.10 -5.49
CA SER A 371 25.68 16.54 -6.78
C SER A 371 26.67 16.43 -7.94
N ARG A 372 27.97 16.64 -7.65
CA ARG A 372 29.06 16.51 -8.62
C ARG A 372 29.65 15.09 -8.67
N THR A 373 29.17 14.18 -7.83
CA THR A 373 29.76 12.84 -7.61
C THR A 373 31.26 12.89 -7.29
N ASP A 374 31.70 13.95 -6.60
CA ASP A 374 33.10 14.16 -6.20
C ASP A 374 33.44 13.29 -4.98
N LEU A 375 33.83 12.04 -5.25
CA LEU A 375 34.16 11.07 -4.21
C LEU A 375 35.30 11.55 -3.30
N THR A 376 36.22 12.40 -3.79
CA THR A 376 37.33 12.92 -3.00
C THR A 376 36.86 13.96 -1.99
N ALA A 377 35.96 14.86 -2.39
CA ALA A 377 35.33 15.82 -1.49
C ALA A 377 34.45 15.12 -0.45
N ILE A 378 33.64 14.13 -0.86
CA ILE A 378 32.82 13.32 0.06
C ILE A 378 33.72 12.61 1.09
N HIS A 379 34.82 12.01 0.65
CA HIS A 379 35.79 11.34 1.52
C HIS A 379 36.33 12.27 2.60
N GLN A 380 36.78 13.47 2.22
CA GLN A 380 37.31 14.46 3.17
C GLN A 380 36.27 14.82 4.23
N ILE A 381 35.01 15.04 3.82
CA ILE A 381 33.93 15.38 4.74
C ILE A 381 33.66 14.22 5.71
N LEU A 382 33.55 12.98 5.22
CA LEU A 382 33.31 11.79 6.07
C LEU A 382 34.45 11.49 7.06
N VAL A 383 35.69 11.86 6.73
CA VAL A 383 36.83 11.77 7.66
C VAL A 383 36.69 12.78 8.81
N THR A 384 36.17 13.98 8.55
CA THR A 384 36.00 15.06 9.53
C THR A 384 34.74 14.92 10.40
N MET A 385 33.72 14.19 9.94
CA MET A 385 32.47 13.99 10.69
C MET A 385 32.64 13.12 11.95
N HIS A 386 33.69 12.31 12.03
CA HIS A 386 33.93 11.33 13.12
C HIS A 386 32.73 10.39 13.31
N TYR A 387 32.28 10.15 14.56
CA TYR A 387 31.13 9.32 14.93
C TYR A 387 30.08 10.14 15.71
N ARG A 388 30.06 11.46 15.50
CA ARG A 388 29.18 12.39 16.24
C ARG A 388 27.68 12.07 16.09
N ASP A 389 27.32 11.34 15.06
CA ASP A 389 25.95 11.03 14.69
C ASP A 389 25.52 9.63 15.16
N ASP A 390 26.43 8.90 15.81
CA ASP A 390 26.19 7.57 16.40
C ASP A 390 25.81 7.67 17.91
N GLU A 391 25.79 8.88 18.49
CA GLU A 391 25.42 9.14 19.89
C GLU A 391 23.91 9.04 20.10
N GLY A 392 23.47 7.87 20.55
CA GLY A 392 22.06 7.50 20.78
C GLY A 392 21.79 6.01 20.54
N THR A 393 22.67 5.34 19.79
CA THR A 393 22.56 3.91 19.45
C THR A 393 23.39 2.96 20.32
N ASN A 394 24.15 3.46 21.31
CA ASN A 394 24.99 2.63 22.19
C ASN A 394 24.91 3.08 23.66
N GLU A 395 23.85 2.72 24.37
CA GLU A 395 23.92 2.60 25.83
C GLU A 395 24.58 1.26 26.17
N LEU A 396 25.87 1.29 26.49
CA LEU A 396 26.58 0.11 26.97
C LEU A 396 26.28 -0.08 28.46
N SER A 397 25.58 -1.17 28.79
CA SER A 397 25.45 -1.62 30.17
C SER A 397 26.82 -2.10 30.69
N PHE A 398 27.11 -1.87 31.98
CA PHE A 398 28.41 -2.12 32.61
C PHE A 398 28.86 -3.60 32.64
N GLN A 399 28.09 -4.52 32.06
CA GLN A 399 28.36 -5.97 32.08
C GLN A 399 29.06 -6.53 30.83
N GLU A 400 29.32 -5.75 29.79
CA GLU A 400 29.82 -6.28 28.52
C GLU A 400 31.21 -5.73 28.16
N TRP A 401 32.26 -6.49 28.47
CA TRP A 401 33.60 -6.29 27.90
C TRP A 401 34.14 -7.63 27.38
N THR A 402 33.38 -8.24 26.46
CA THR A 402 33.72 -9.53 25.85
C THR A 402 34.89 -9.37 24.85
N GLN A 403 35.65 -10.45 24.60
CA GLN A 403 36.74 -10.44 23.62
C GLN A 403 36.24 -10.07 22.22
N GLN A 404 35.06 -10.59 21.84
CA GLN A 404 34.40 -10.28 20.58
C GLN A 404 34.16 -8.77 20.38
N MET A 405 33.69 -8.06 21.41
CA MET A 405 33.47 -6.62 21.29
C MET A 405 34.79 -5.83 21.17
N ARG A 406 35.86 -6.27 21.84
CA ARG A 406 37.21 -5.70 21.64
C ARG A 406 37.68 -5.89 20.20
N ASP A 407 37.53 -7.09 19.65
CA ASP A 407 37.96 -7.42 18.29
C ASP A 407 37.18 -6.61 17.24
N MET A 408 35.88 -6.38 17.46
CA MET A 408 35.06 -5.51 16.61
C MET A 408 35.50 -4.05 16.68
N LEU A 409 35.68 -3.49 17.87
CA LEU A 409 36.13 -2.10 18.04
C LEU A 409 37.52 -1.88 17.43
N GLU A 410 38.42 -2.86 17.53
CA GLU A 410 39.72 -2.84 16.86
C GLU A 410 39.60 -2.98 15.33
N ALA A 411 38.67 -3.80 14.82
CA ALA A 411 38.38 -3.87 13.38
C ALA A 411 37.86 -2.52 12.85
N ARG A 412 36.92 -1.87 13.55
CA ARG A 412 36.43 -0.53 13.22
C ARG A 412 37.58 0.49 13.17
N LYS A 413 38.42 0.49 14.20
CA LYS A 413 39.58 1.39 14.32
C LYS A 413 40.57 1.19 13.17
N ARG A 414 40.92 -0.06 12.84
CA ARG A 414 41.78 -0.38 11.67
C ARG A 414 41.12 0.08 10.37
N GLY A 415 39.81 -0.12 10.23
CA GLY A 415 39.02 0.36 9.10
C GLY A 415 39.10 1.88 8.95
N ASP A 416 38.99 2.63 10.04
CA ASP A 416 39.08 4.09 10.01
C ASP A 416 40.47 4.62 9.64
N PHE A 417 41.54 3.96 10.09
CA PHE A 417 42.90 4.28 9.66
C PHE A 417 43.07 4.03 8.15
N ALA A 418 42.67 2.85 7.67
CA ALA A 418 42.73 2.51 6.26
C ALA A 418 41.86 3.45 5.40
N PHE A 419 40.66 3.79 5.87
CA PHE A 419 39.77 4.73 5.20
C PHE A 419 40.41 6.12 5.09
N ARG A 420 41.01 6.63 6.17
CA ARG A 420 41.72 7.92 6.17
C ARG A 420 42.89 7.94 5.19
N ASP A 421 43.66 6.85 5.13
CA ASP A 421 44.81 6.70 4.25
C ASP A 421 44.44 6.33 2.81
N LYS A 422 43.14 6.25 2.50
CA LYS A 422 42.57 5.88 1.19
C LYS A 422 42.94 4.45 0.75
N ASP A 423 43.30 3.58 1.68
CA ASP A 423 43.35 2.13 1.45
C ASP A 423 41.93 1.55 1.55
N PHE A 424 41.15 1.77 0.50
CA PHE A 424 39.74 1.41 0.46
C PHE A 424 39.50 -0.10 0.54
N LYS A 425 40.44 -0.93 0.06
CA LYS A 425 40.32 -2.39 0.14
C LYS A 425 40.43 -2.87 1.58
N THR A 426 41.47 -2.43 2.27
CA THR A 426 41.67 -2.79 3.68
C THR A 426 40.56 -2.20 4.55
N ALA A 427 40.08 -0.98 4.23
CA ALA A 427 38.93 -0.37 4.90
C ALA A 427 37.65 -1.22 4.74
N MET A 428 37.34 -1.70 3.52
CA MET A 428 36.18 -2.57 3.27
C MET A 428 36.26 -3.87 4.07
N ASP A 429 37.41 -4.53 4.10
CA ASP A 429 37.59 -5.77 4.84
C ASP A 429 37.40 -5.57 6.35
N CYS A 430 37.99 -4.50 6.89
CA CYS A 430 37.88 -4.16 8.31
C CYS A 430 36.46 -3.76 8.70
N TYR A 431 35.76 -2.95 7.88
CA TYR A 431 34.36 -2.61 8.13
C TYR A 431 33.43 -3.80 7.98
N SER A 432 33.72 -4.74 7.08
CA SER A 432 32.98 -5.99 6.96
C SER A 432 33.17 -6.90 8.17
N GLN A 433 34.39 -6.98 8.71
CA GLN A 433 34.64 -7.67 9.99
C GLN A 433 33.85 -7.04 11.15
N PHE A 434 33.79 -5.71 11.22
CA PHE A 434 32.96 -5.02 12.20
C PHE A 434 31.47 -5.36 12.03
N ILE A 435 30.92 -5.24 10.83
CA ILE A 435 29.49 -5.47 10.57
C ILE A 435 29.10 -6.92 10.83
N ASN A 436 29.91 -7.88 10.39
CA ASN A 436 29.65 -9.31 10.59
C ASN A 436 29.75 -9.73 12.07
N GLY A 437 30.43 -8.95 12.91
CA GLY A 437 30.51 -9.18 14.34
C GLY A 437 29.16 -9.06 15.06
N GLY A 438 28.20 -8.31 14.50
CA GLY A 438 26.78 -8.30 14.88
C GLY A 438 26.41 -7.70 16.24
N THR A 439 27.38 -7.43 17.12
CA THR A 439 27.14 -6.92 18.49
C THR A 439 26.87 -5.41 18.55
N MET A 440 27.37 -4.64 17.57
CA MET A 440 27.22 -3.19 17.49
C MET A 440 26.90 -2.79 16.05
N VAL A 441 26.01 -1.81 15.90
CA VAL A 441 25.60 -1.29 14.60
C VAL A 441 26.00 0.18 14.50
N SER A 442 26.55 0.60 13.37
CA SER A 442 27.02 1.98 13.16
C SER A 442 26.64 2.46 11.76
N PRO A 443 25.78 3.48 11.62
CA PRO A 443 25.42 4.04 10.32
C PRO A 443 26.64 4.67 9.64
N THR A 444 27.57 5.24 10.42
CA THR A 444 28.84 5.79 9.93
C THR A 444 29.72 4.73 9.27
N VAL A 445 29.80 3.52 9.83
CA VAL A 445 30.59 2.42 9.23
C VAL A 445 30.00 2.01 7.87
N PHE A 446 28.68 1.92 7.77
CA PHE A 446 28.00 1.63 6.50
C PHE A 446 28.24 2.74 5.46
N ALA A 447 28.10 4.01 5.82
CA ALA A 447 28.36 5.13 4.89
C ALA A 447 29.82 5.16 4.41
N ARG A 448 30.81 4.90 5.28
CA ARG A 448 32.22 4.84 4.89
C ARG A 448 32.52 3.65 3.97
N ARG A 449 31.97 2.46 4.28
CA ARG A 449 32.15 1.28 3.43
C ARG A 449 31.45 1.44 2.06
N SER A 450 30.28 2.08 2.04
CA SER A 450 29.60 2.52 0.81
C SER A 450 30.53 3.37 -0.06
N LEU A 451 31.21 4.36 0.51
CA LEU A 451 32.16 5.19 -0.25
C LEU A 451 33.36 4.37 -0.77
N CYS A 452 33.88 3.43 0.01
CA CYS A 452 34.94 2.53 -0.46
C CYS A 452 34.52 1.70 -1.68
N TYR A 453 33.27 1.22 -1.70
CA TYR A 453 32.70 0.52 -2.85
C TYR A 453 32.60 1.44 -4.07
N LEU A 454 32.21 2.71 -3.89
CA LEU A 454 32.18 3.69 -4.99
C LEU A 454 33.59 3.96 -5.57
N PHE A 455 34.62 4.05 -4.73
CA PHE A 455 36.02 4.14 -5.19
C PHE A 455 36.51 2.86 -5.87
N SER A 456 35.88 1.73 -5.61
CA SER A 456 36.20 0.41 -6.19
C SER A 456 35.28 0.03 -7.36
N ASP A 457 34.51 0.99 -7.90
CA ASP A 457 33.57 0.82 -9.01
C ASP A 457 32.50 -0.27 -8.77
N GLN A 458 32.00 -0.36 -7.52
CA GLN A 458 30.94 -1.29 -7.10
C GLN A 458 29.70 -0.52 -6.61
N PRO A 459 28.98 0.17 -7.51
CA PRO A 459 27.89 1.06 -7.10
C PRO A 459 26.66 0.33 -6.53
N ASP A 460 26.39 -0.93 -6.92
CA ASP A 460 25.31 -1.73 -6.33
C ASP A 460 25.57 -2.05 -4.84
N ALA A 461 26.80 -2.47 -4.51
CA ALA A 461 27.21 -2.72 -3.13
C ALA A 461 27.23 -1.44 -2.30
N ALA A 462 27.63 -0.32 -2.91
CA ALA A 462 27.58 0.99 -2.29
C ALA A 462 26.15 1.42 -1.95
N LEU A 463 25.19 1.19 -2.86
CA LEU A 463 23.79 1.52 -2.64
C LEU A 463 23.19 0.70 -1.50
N LEU A 464 23.47 -0.61 -1.46
CA LEU A 464 23.01 -1.48 -0.38
C LEU A 464 23.50 -1.00 1.00
N ASP A 465 24.77 -0.64 1.12
CA ASP A 465 25.33 -0.11 2.36
C ASP A 465 24.71 1.24 2.75
N ALA A 466 24.46 2.12 1.77
CA ALA A 466 23.82 3.42 2.04
C ALA A 466 22.36 3.25 2.50
N MET A 467 21.64 2.26 1.98
CA MET A 467 20.30 1.89 2.45
C MET A 467 20.35 1.27 3.86
N GLN A 468 21.34 0.44 4.17
CA GLN A 468 21.52 -0.08 5.53
C GLN A 468 21.82 1.05 6.53
N ALA A 469 22.63 2.04 6.15
CA ALA A 469 22.86 3.22 6.99
C ALA A 469 21.54 3.97 7.30
N GLN A 470 20.64 4.09 6.32
CA GLN A 470 19.31 4.66 6.52
C GLN A 470 18.44 3.80 7.45
N CYS A 471 18.45 2.47 7.31
CA CYS A 471 17.71 1.59 8.23
C CYS A 471 18.14 1.78 9.69
N VAL A 472 19.44 2.03 9.92
CA VAL A 472 20.00 2.23 11.25
C VAL A 472 19.69 3.63 11.78
N TYR A 473 19.72 4.65 10.91
CA TYR A 473 19.34 6.01 11.27
C TYR A 473 18.46 6.64 10.16
N PRO A 474 17.12 6.53 10.27
CA PRO A 474 16.18 6.88 9.20
C PRO A 474 16.23 8.32 8.72
N ASP A 475 16.53 9.27 9.60
CA ASP A 475 16.55 10.71 9.29
C ASP A 475 17.98 11.25 9.06
N TRP A 476 18.97 10.37 8.86
CA TRP A 476 20.37 10.79 8.74
C TRP A 476 20.71 11.25 7.32
N PRO A 477 21.02 12.54 7.09
CA PRO A 477 21.21 13.09 5.74
C PRO A 477 22.28 12.39 4.91
N ILE A 478 23.34 11.91 5.58
CA ILE A 478 24.48 11.26 4.91
C ILE A 478 24.06 9.96 4.23
N ALA A 479 23.13 9.19 4.80
CA ALA A 479 22.66 7.96 4.18
C ALA A 479 22.04 8.24 2.81
N PHE A 480 21.18 9.27 2.71
CA PHE A 480 20.53 9.68 1.46
C PHE A 480 21.53 10.26 0.45
N TYR A 481 22.49 11.08 0.91
CA TYR A 481 23.57 11.58 0.06
C TYR A 481 24.40 10.44 -0.57
N MET A 482 24.73 9.40 0.21
CA MET A 482 25.45 8.23 -0.30
C MET A 482 24.60 7.42 -1.30
N GLN A 483 23.28 7.29 -1.07
CA GLN A 483 22.36 6.67 -2.03
C GLN A 483 22.32 7.45 -3.36
N SER A 484 22.23 8.78 -3.30
CA SER A 484 22.25 9.66 -4.47
C SER A 484 23.47 9.43 -5.36
N VAL A 485 24.67 9.36 -4.78
CA VAL A 485 25.92 9.14 -5.52
C VAL A 485 25.99 7.74 -6.12
N ALA A 486 25.55 6.71 -5.38
CA ALA A 486 25.50 5.35 -5.89
C ALA A 486 24.50 5.21 -7.06
N LEU A 487 23.31 5.80 -6.94
CA LEU A 487 22.30 5.83 -7.99
C LEU A 487 22.76 6.60 -9.23
N ALA A 488 23.49 7.71 -9.05
CA ALA A 488 24.07 8.46 -10.15
C ALA A 488 25.09 7.62 -10.94
N LYS A 489 25.93 6.83 -10.24
CA LYS A 489 26.88 5.88 -10.85
C LYS A 489 26.20 4.71 -11.56
N LEU A 490 24.98 4.35 -11.15
CA LEU A 490 24.11 3.37 -11.82
C LEU A 490 23.31 3.95 -13.01
N ASN A 491 23.55 5.21 -13.39
CA ASN A 491 22.79 5.95 -14.41
C ASN A 491 21.30 6.13 -14.06
N MET A 492 20.94 6.05 -12.78
CA MET A 492 19.59 6.30 -12.27
C MET A 492 19.43 7.77 -11.87
N HIS A 493 19.57 8.67 -12.85
CA HIS A 493 19.70 10.12 -12.58
C HIS A 493 18.50 10.76 -11.88
N LYS A 494 17.28 10.28 -12.14
CA LYS A 494 16.07 10.77 -11.46
C LYS A 494 16.08 10.41 -9.98
N ASP A 495 16.26 9.12 -9.67
CA ASP A 495 16.32 8.64 -8.29
C ASP A 495 17.50 9.26 -7.53
N ALA A 496 18.63 9.49 -8.21
CA ALA A 496 19.77 10.19 -7.65
C ALA A 496 19.43 11.64 -7.25
N ALA A 497 18.66 12.35 -8.08
CA ALA A 497 18.23 13.72 -7.79
C ALA A 497 17.22 13.75 -6.64
N ASP A 498 16.30 12.78 -6.57
CA ASP A 498 15.33 12.64 -5.50
C ASP A 498 16.02 12.42 -4.14
N MET A 499 16.99 11.49 -4.08
CA MET A 499 17.79 11.25 -2.88
C MET A 499 18.64 12.46 -2.47
N LEU A 500 19.16 13.22 -3.44
CA LEU A 500 19.92 14.44 -3.17
C LEU A 500 19.03 15.53 -2.54
N ASN A 501 17.82 15.69 -3.05
CA ASN A 501 16.84 16.66 -2.54
C ASN A 501 16.36 16.27 -1.14
N GLU A 502 16.11 14.98 -0.92
CA GLU A 502 15.69 14.45 0.38
C GLU A 502 16.78 14.64 1.44
N ALA A 503 18.04 14.34 1.10
CA ALA A 503 19.20 14.56 1.95
C ALA A 503 19.36 16.04 2.37
N ALA A 504 19.23 16.96 1.41
CA ALA A 504 19.29 18.40 1.69
C ALA A 504 18.16 18.85 2.65
N GLY A 505 16.96 18.28 2.50
CA GLY A 505 15.84 18.52 3.40
C GLY A 505 16.11 18.05 4.84
N PHE A 506 16.70 16.87 5.03
CA PHE A 506 17.06 16.38 6.36
C PHE A 506 18.20 17.19 7.00
N GLU A 507 19.19 17.62 6.21
CA GLU A 507 20.33 18.39 6.72
C GLU A 507 19.89 19.78 7.21
N GLU A 508 18.97 20.43 6.50
CA GLU A 508 18.38 21.71 6.91
C GLU A 508 17.60 21.59 8.23
N LYS A 509 16.77 20.55 8.37
CA LYS A 509 16.05 20.27 9.63
C LYS A 509 17.03 20.16 10.81
N ARG A 510 18.18 19.50 10.59
CA ARG A 510 19.21 19.28 11.61
C ARG A 510 19.95 20.56 11.99
N GLN A 511 20.27 21.42 11.02
CA GLN A 511 20.92 22.72 11.28
C GLN A 511 20.00 23.72 11.99
N ARG A 512 18.69 23.66 11.74
CA ARG A 512 17.68 24.49 12.44
C ARG A 512 17.45 24.03 13.88
N GLY A 513 17.52 22.73 14.17
CA GLY A 513 17.41 22.19 15.53
C GLY A 513 18.61 22.48 16.45
N GLY A 514 19.82 22.66 15.89
CA GLY A 514 21.04 22.90 16.68
C GLY A 514 21.31 24.33 17.13
N LYS A 515 20.51 25.32 16.71
CA LYS A 515 20.69 26.75 17.07
C LYS A 515 19.81 27.22 18.24
N GLY A 516 19.12 26.30 18.91
CA GLY A 516 18.24 26.57 20.04
C GLY A 516 18.64 25.86 21.33
N SER A 517 19.93 25.81 21.66
CA SER A 517 20.44 25.38 22.98
C SER A 517 21.38 26.41 23.56
#